data_AF-A0AAW8AJ87-F1
#
_entry.id   AF-A0AAW8AJ87-F1
#
_cell.length_a   1.000
_cell.length_b   1.000
_cell.length_c   1.000
_cell.angle_alpha   90.00
_cell.angle_beta   90.00
_cell.angle_gamma   90.00
#
_symmetry.space_group_name_H-M   'P 1'
#
loop_
_entity.id
_entity.type
_entity.pdbx_description
1 polymer ?
#
loop_
_entity_poly.entity_id
_entity_poly.type
_entity_poly.pdbx_seq_one_letter_code
_entity_poly.pdbx_strand_id
1 'polypeptide(L)'
;MTDITELAQSLKAAAEKATPGEWRRASTQFNGITATPFMLGRKEVMIAGVSEKRDAEFIALANPANILALVEALEKAQRYIEELRDWNAGLAQESCERQQLISELEPIRAAAEKLVRCKGRYHSEQNYRALAALFGVNTPDLPPLEHENVHYGDTAEMEIEALRQRIAELESRTVKLPDLRQIVSGDRYVWSDGVYNYSQDVKVSLAAAGIKVKAE
;
A
#
# COMPACT_ATOMS: atom_id res chain seq x y z
N MET A 1 46.75 18.91 -1.29
CA MET A 1 45.62 19.56 -1.98
C MET A 1 45.39 20.86 -1.21
N THR A 2 45.67 22.01 -1.81
CA THR A 2 45.45 23.32 -1.16
C THR A 2 43.97 23.48 -0.86
N ASP A 3 43.63 23.90 0.36
CA ASP A 3 42.25 24.24 0.69
C ASP A 3 41.83 25.43 -0.17
N ILE A 4 40.80 25.24 -0.99
CA ILE A 4 40.35 26.24 -1.96
C ILE A 4 39.79 27.49 -1.27
N THR A 5 39.31 27.34 -0.03
CA THR A 5 38.80 28.46 0.78
C THR A 5 39.95 29.33 1.29
N GLU A 6 41.01 28.72 1.80
CA GLU A 6 42.23 29.42 2.21
C GLU A 6 42.88 30.15 1.02
N LEU A 7 42.92 29.49 -0.15
CA LEU A 7 43.43 30.12 -1.37
C LEU A 7 42.58 31.33 -1.78
N ALA A 8 41.25 31.22 -1.76
CA ALA A 8 40.36 32.33 -2.11
C ALA A 8 40.53 33.53 -1.17
N GLN A 9 40.64 33.29 0.14
CA GLN A 9 40.89 34.33 1.14
C GLN A 9 42.26 35.00 0.94
N SER A 10 43.30 34.20 0.68
CA SER A 10 44.65 34.70 0.41
C SER A 10 44.68 35.58 -0.85
N LEU A 11 44.03 35.12 -1.94
CA LEU A 11 43.92 35.87 -3.19
C LEU A 11 43.11 37.15 -3.04
N LYS A 12 42.02 37.13 -2.27
CA LYS A 12 41.21 38.32 -1.95
C LYS A 12 42.07 39.37 -1.23
N ALA A 13 42.76 38.98 -0.16
CA ALA A 13 43.62 39.86 0.61
C ALA A 13 44.80 40.42 -0.21
N ALA A 14 45.34 39.61 -1.14
CA ALA A 14 46.38 40.06 -2.06
C ALA A 14 45.84 41.06 -3.09
N ALA A 15 44.65 40.80 -3.65
CA ALA A 15 44.01 41.68 -4.62
C ALA A 15 43.61 43.02 -4.02
N GLU A 16 43.09 43.06 -2.79
CA GLU A 16 42.74 44.30 -2.09
C GLU A 16 43.95 45.22 -1.81
N LYS A 17 45.15 44.64 -1.67
CA LYS A 17 46.41 45.38 -1.45
C LYS A 17 47.10 45.80 -2.74
N ALA A 18 46.77 45.16 -3.85
CA ALA A 18 47.38 45.42 -5.14
C ALA A 18 46.88 46.75 -5.73
N THR A 19 47.55 47.23 -6.80
CA THR A 19 47.10 48.44 -7.49
C THR A 19 45.67 48.26 -8.00
N PRO A 20 44.70 49.07 -7.56
CA PRO A 20 43.30 48.88 -7.92
C PRO A 20 43.03 49.11 -9.41
N GLY A 21 41.96 48.50 -9.91
CA GLY A 21 41.47 48.70 -11.26
C GLY A 21 42.01 47.70 -12.28
N GLU A 22 41.69 47.95 -13.55
CA GLU A 22 42.07 47.07 -14.64
C GLU A 22 43.54 47.22 -14.99
N TRP A 23 44.23 46.08 -15.08
CA TRP A 23 45.59 46.04 -15.58
C TRP A 23 45.59 45.72 -17.06
N ARG A 24 46.53 46.30 -17.79
CA ARG A 24 46.58 46.20 -19.25
C ARG A 24 47.99 45.92 -19.72
N ARG A 25 48.13 45.18 -20.81
CA ARG A 25 49.43 45.05 -21.49
C ARG A 25 49.69 46.28 -22.34
N ALA A 26 50.78 46.97 -22.08
CA ALA A 26 51.30 48.06 -22.88
C ALA A 26 52.31 47.55 -23.92
N SER A 27 51.95 47.61 -25.21
CA SER A 27 52.88 47.30 -26.31
C SER A 27 54.03 48.31 -26.39
N THR A 28 53.80 49.55 -25.94
CA THR A 28 54.78 50.64 -25.82
C THR A 28 55.89 50.36 -24.81
N GLN A 29 55.66 49.45 -23.87
CA GLN A 29 56.57 49.09 -22.78
C GLN A 29 57.08 47.64 -22.92
N PHE A 30 57.21 47.12 -24.15
CA PHE A 30 57.73 45.77 -24.41
C PHE A 30 57.06 44.68 -23.56
N ASN A 31 55.73 44.57 -23.62
CA ASN A 31 54.89 43.69 -22.80
C ASN A 31 54.77 44.06 -21.31
N GLY A 32 55.05 45.31 -20.95
CA GLY A 32 54.78 45.84 -19.62
C GLY A 32 53.30 45.79 -19.23
N ILE A 33 53.03 45.59 -17.95
CA ILE A 33 51.69 45.69 -17.35
C ILE A 33 51.54 47.07 -16.74
N THR A 34 50.48 47.79 -17.13
CA THR A 34 50.19 49.14 -16.65
C THR A 34 48.80 49.23 -16.03
N ALA A 35 48.67 50.11 -15.02
CA ALA A 35 47.38 50.43 -14.38
C ALA A 35 46.60 51.51 -15.14
N THR A 36 47.27 52.22 -16.06
CA THR A 36 46.71 53.36 -16.79
C THR A 36 46.87 53.15 -18.30
N PRO A 37 45.91 53.60 -19.13
CA PRO A 37 46.06 53.57 -20.57
C PRO A 37 47.18 54.49 -21.05
N PHE A 38 47.72 54.20 -22.23
CA PHE A 38 48.69 55.08 -22.89
C PHE A 38 48.05 56.44 -23.20
N MET A 39 48.70 57.52 -22.77
CA MET A 39 48.30 58.89 -23.03
C MET A 39 49.54 59.69 -23.38
N LEU A 40 49.55 60.32 -24.56
CA LEU A 40 50.70 61.10 -25.04
C LEU A 40 51.05 62.21 -24.03
N GLY A 41 52.31 62.25 -23.58
CA GLY A 41 52.80 63.24 -22.61
C GLY A 41 52.48 62.94 -21.14
N ARG A 42 51.77 61.84 -20.83
CA ARG A 42 51.63 61.32 -19.46
C ARG A 42 52.45 60.05 -19.26
N LYS A 43 53.02 59.91 -18.07
CA LYS A 43 53.75 58.71 -17.67
C LYS A 43 52.75 57.61 -17.30
N GLU A 44 52.87 56.46 -17.94
CA GLU A 44 52.11 55.26 -17.57
C GLU A 44 52.54 54.76 -16.18
N VAL A 45 51.58 54.30 -15.38
CA VAL A 45 51.89 53.64 -14.09
C VAL A 45 52.24 52.19 -14.38
N MET A 46 53.54 51.88 -14.36
CA MET A 46 54.09 50.55 -14.57
C MET A 46 53.90 49.68 -13.32
N ILE A 47 53.33 48.50 -13.50
CA ILE A 47 53.09 47.50 -12.44
C ILE A 47 54.16 46.42 -12.48
N ALA A 48 54.38 45.83 -13.65
CA ALA A 48 55.31 44.71 -13.83
C ALA A 48 55.85 44.66 -15.27
N GLY A 49 57.06 44.16 -15.45
CA GLY A 49 57.64 43.84 -16.76
C GLY A 49 57.69 42.33 -16.97
N VAL A 50 57.34 41.88 -18.17
CA VAL A 50 57.26 40.44 -18.48
C VAL A 50 57.90 40.20 -19.85
N SER A 51 58.73 39.16 -19.95
CA SER A 51 59.44 38.85 -21.21
C SER A 51 58.49 38.31 -22.28
N GLU A 52 57.61 37.39 -21.90
CA GLU A 52 56.66 36.77 -22.82
C GLU A 52 55.33 37.53 -22.90
N LYS A 53 54.85 37.72 -24.13
CA LYS A 53 53.55 38.32 -24.41
C LYS A 53 52.38 37.55 -23.75
N ARG A 54 52.45 36.22 -23.74
CA ARG A 54 51.38 35.35 -23.20
C ARG A 54 51.21 35.55 -21.69
N ASP A 55 52.34 35.58 -20.97
CA ASP A 55 52.35 35.79 -19.53
C ASP A 55 51.84 37.20 -19.18
N ALA A 56 52.19 38.20 -19.99
CA ALA A 56 51.67 39.55 -19.83
C ALA A 56 50.14 39.62 -20.04
N GLU A 57 49.62 38.92 -21.04
CA GLU A 57 48.17 38.82 -21.26
C GLU A 57 47.48 38.11 -20.10
N PHE A 58 48.07 37.02 -19.59
CA PHE A 58 47.55 36.32 -18.42
C PHE A 58 47.50 37.22 -17.17
N ILE A 59 48.58 37.93 -16.86
CA ILE A 59 48.65 38.83 -15.69
C ILE A 59 47.68 40.00 -15.83
N ALA A 60 47.55 40.58 -17.03
CA ALA A 60 46.58 41.65 -17.27
C ALA A 60 45.14 41.18 -17.05
N LEU A 61 44.83 39.93 -17.41
CA LEU A 61 43.52 39.33 -17.17
C LEU A 61 43.33 38.93 -15.70
N ALA A 62 44.34 38.34 -15.06
CA ALA A 62 44.35 37.95 -13.64
C ALA A 62 44.61 39.15 -12.70
N ASN A 63 44.06 40.31 -13.07
CA ASN A 63 44.21 41.54 -12.30
C ASN A 63 43.36 41.52 -11.01
N PRO A 64 43.62 42.44 -10.07
CA PRO A 64 42.90 42.49 -8.79
C PRO A 64 41.38 42.56 -8.93
N ALA A 65 40.86 43.34 -9.89
CA ALA A 65 39.42 43.46 -10.10
C ALA A 65 38.78 42.12 -10.49
N ASN A 66 39.41 41.39 -11.42
CA ASN A 66 38.93 40.08 -11.87
C ASN A 66 39.08 39.00 -10.80
N ILE A 67 40.18 39.02 -10.02
CA ILE A 67 40.36 38.10 -8.89
C ILE A 67 39.27 38.32 -7.83
N LEU A 68 38.98 39.58 -7.47
CA LEU A 68 37.91 39.88 -6.50
C LEU A 68 36.54 39.42 -7.01
N ALA A 69 36.23 39.66 -8.29
CA ALA A 69 34.99 39.20 -8.91
C ALA A 69 34.86 37.67 -8.89
N LEU A 70 35.94 36.94 -9.16
CA LEU A 70 35.97 35.48 -9.11
C LEU A 70 35.78 34.95 -7.68
N VAL A 71 36.44 35.55 -6.69
CA VAL A 71 36.28 35.16 -5.29
C VAL A 71 34.85 35.45 -4.81
N GLU A 72 34.26 36.60 -5.17
CA GLU A 72 32.88 36.91 -4.82
C GLU A 72 31.89 35.90 -5.43
N ALA A 73 32.08 35.51 -6.69
CA ALA A 73 31.28 34.49 -7.35
C ALA A 73 31.42 33.11 -6.65
N LEU A 74 32.63 32.76 -6.23
CA LEU A 74 32.90 31.53 -5.48
C LEU A 74 32.21 31.53 -4.10
N GLU A 75 32.34 32.61 -3.34
CA GLU A 75 31.68 32.79 -2.03
C GLU A 75 30.14 32.74 -2.17
N LYS A 76 29.58 33.28 -3.26
CA LYS A 76 28.14 33.17 -3.57
C LYS A 76 27.74 31.72 -3.89
N ALA A 77 28.52 31.02 -4.70
CA ALA A 77 28.25 29.64 -5.06
C ALA A 77 28.32 28.69 -3.84
N GLN A 78 29.29 28.91 -2.95
CA GLN A 78 29.42 28.14 -1.71
C GLN A 78 28.21 28.32 -0.79
N ARG A 79 27.76 29.57 -0.56
CA ARG A 79 26.53 29.84 0.20
C ARG A 79 25.30 29.18 -0.41
N TYR A 80 25.15 29.25 -1.73
CA TYR A 80 24.03 28.59 -2.42
C TYR A 80 24.05 27.05 -2.24
N ILE A 81 25.24 26.44 -2.25
CA ILE A 81 25.38 25.00 -1.99
C ILE A 81 24.99 24.67 -0.55
N GLU A 82 25.33 25.51 0.42
CA GLU A 82 24.93 25.35 1.82
C GLU A 82 23.41 25.45 1.99
N GLU A 83 22.79 26.48 1.40
CA GLU A 83 21.32 26.64 1.40
C GLU A 83 20.60 25.42 0.78
N LEU A 84 21.13 24.90 -0.33
CA LEU A 84 20.60 23.69 -0.95
C LEU A 84 20.75 22.45 -0.06
N ARG A 85 21.84 22.34 0.71
CA ARG A 85 22.05 21.22 1.64
C ARG A 85 21.03 21.28 2.77
N ASP A 86 20.81 22.46 3.33
CA ASP A 86 19.84 22.66 4.41
C ASP A 86 18.41 22.38 3.93
N TRP A 87 18.06 22.86 2.74
CA TRP A 87 16.77 22.58 2.12
C TRP A 87 16.56 21.08 1.86
N ASN A 88 17.57 20.39 1.31
CA ASN A 88 17.51 18.95 1.07
C ASN A 88 17.40 18.16 2.38
N ALA A 89 18.06 18.60 3.46
CA ALA A 89 17.93 17.99 4.77
C ALA A 89 16.49 18.12 5.31
N GLY A 90 15.88 19.31 5.17
CA GLY A 90 14.48 19.53 5.52
C GLY A 90 13.52 18.65 4.73
N LEU A 91 13.69 18.54 3.40
CA LEU A 91 12.89 17.64 2.58
C LEU A 91 13.05 16.16 2.95
N ALA A 92 14.27 15.73 3.27
CA ALA A 92 14.53 14.36 3.70
C ALA A 92 13.80 14.05 5.02
N GLN A 93 13.77 15.01 5.94
CA GLN A 93 13.01 14.91 7.18
C GLN A 93 11.49 14.82 6.91
N GLU A 94 10.94 15.75 6.13
CA GLU A 94 9.51 15.71 5.77
C GLU A 94 9.14 14.39 5.08
N SER A 95 10.00 13.88 4.19
CA SER A 95 9.78 12.60 3.53
C SER A 95 9.75 11.44 4.52
N CYS A 96 10.60 11.46 5.55
CA CYS A 96 10.60 10.45 6.61
C CYS A 96 9.30 10.49 7.42
N GLU A 97 8.88 11.68 7.85
CA GLU A 97 7.66 11.90 8.62
C GLU A 97 6.42 11.45 7.83
N ARG A 98 6.33 11.81 6.55
CA ARG A 98 5.24 11.35 5.67
C ARG A 98 5.24 9.84 5.51
N GLN A 99 6.41 9.21 5.37
CA GLN A 99 6.51 7.76 5.25
C GLN A 99 6.05 7.04 6.52
N GLN A 100 6.36 7.60 7.69
CA GLN A 100 5.86 7.10 8.97
C GLN A 100 4.33 7.19 9.03
N LEU A 101 3.76 8.36 8.73
CA LEU A 101 2.30 8.54 8.69
C LEU A 101 1.61 7.59 7.71
N ILE A 102 2.18 7.37 6.52
CA ILE A 102 1.65 6.39 5.56
C ILE A 102 1.66 5.00 6.18
N SER A 103 2.75 4.59 6.83
CA SER A 103 2.85 3.27 7.47
C SER A 103 1.86 3.09 8.62
N GLU A 104 1.53 4.15 9.36
CA GLU A 104 0.52 4.13 10.42
C GLU A 104 -0.92 4.05 9.87
N LEU A 105 -1.17 4.64 8.69
CA LEU A 105 -2.48 4.65 8.05
C LEU A 105 -2.77 3.37 7.24
N GLU A 106 -1.76 2.69 6.72
CA GLU A 106 -1.89 1.42 5.99
C GLU A 106 -2.74 0.35 6.73
N PRO A 107 -2.53 0.04 8.03
CA PRO A 107 -3.38 -0.92 8.74
C PRO A 107 -4.84 -0.46 8.86
N ILE A 108 -5.08 0.84 9.02
CA ILE A 108 -6.44 1.41 9.10
C ILE A 108 -7.15 1.26 7.76
N ARG A 109 -6.46 1.60 6.67
CA ARG A 109 -6.97 1.41 5.31
C ARG A 109 -7.27 -0.06 5.04
N ALA A 110 -6.35 -0.96 5.38
CA ALA A 110 -6.55 -2.40 5.20
C ALA A 110 -7.74 -2.94 6.02
N ALA A 111 -7.93 -2.44 7.24
CA ALA A 111 -9.12 -2.76 8.04
C ALA A 111 -10.40 -2.25 7.37
N ALA A 112 -10.43 -0.99 6.92
CA ALA A 112 -11.57 -0.43 6.20
C ALA A 112 -11.92 -1.22 4.93
N GLU A 113 -10.92 -1.62 4.14
CA GLU A 113 -11.12 -2.45 2.95
C GLU A 113 -11.74 -3.82 3.28
N LYS A 114 -11.28 -4.49 4.36
CA LYS A 114 -11.89 -5.74 4.83
C LYS A 114 -13.37 -5.55 5.19
N LEU A 115 -13.72 -4.44 5.81
CA LEU A 115 -15.09 -4.16 6.25
C LEU A 115 -16.04 -3.91 5.08
N VAL A 116 -15.58 -3.14 4.08
CA VAL A 116 -16.35 -2.93 2.84
C VAL A 116 -16.59 -4.27 2.14
N ARG A 117 -15.61 -5.19 2.14
CA ARG A 117 -15.78 -6.55 1.58
C ARG A 117 -16.73 -7.43 2.39
N CYS A 118 -16.76 -7.31 3.71
CA CYS A 118 -17.65 -8.09 4.59
C CYS A 118 -19.12 -7.63 4.55
N LYS A 119 -19.38 -6.36 4.19
CA LYS A 119 -20.73 -5.79 4.08
C LYS A 119 -21.65 -6.51 3.09
N GLY A 120 -21.12 -7.32 2.18
CA GLY A 120 -21.92 -8.16 1.28
C GLY A 120 -22.45 -9.46 1.91
N ARG A 121 -22.13 -9.78 3.18
CA ARG A 121 -22.48 -11.11 3.75
C ARG A 121 -23.30 -11.15 5.06
N TYR A 122 -23.23 -10.23 6.04
CA TYR A 122 -24.00 -10.39 7.30
C TYR A 122 -24.34 -9.07 8.04
N HIS A 123 -25.46 -9.11 8.76
CA HIS A 123 -26.20 -8.12 9.57
C HIS A 123 -25.49 -6.78 9.86
N SER A 124 -26.05 -5.70 9.31
CA SER A 124 -25.48 -4.34 9.35
C SER A 124 -25.24 -3.83 10.77
N GLU A 125 -26.18 -4.03 11.70
CA GLU A 125 -26.15 -3.32 12.98
C GLU A 125 -25.16 -3.88 14.01
N GLN A 126 -25.05 -5.21 14.14
CA GLN A 126 -24.05 -5.83 15.03
C GLN A 126 -22.62 -5.53 14.56
N ASN A 127 -22.41 -5.50 13.25
CA ASN A 127 -21.14 -5.14 12.66
C ASN A 127 -20.79 -3.66 12.94
N TYR A 128 -21.74 -2.73 12.85
CA TYR A 128 -21.50 -1.33 13.22
C TYR A 128 -21.15 -1.15 14.69
N ARG A 129 -21.78 -1.90 15.59
CA ARG A 129 -21.46 -1.86 17.04
C ARG A 129 -20.06 -2.42 17.33
N ALA A 130 -19.70 -3.56 16.75
CA ALA A 130 -18.37 -4.14 16.89
C ALA A 130 -17.27 -3.22 16.32
N LEU A 131 -17.58 -2.50 15.23
CA LEU A 131 -16.68 -1.53 14.63
C LEU A 131 -16.47 -0.30 15.48
N ALA A 132 -17.55 0.29 15.99
CA ALA A 132 -17.42 1.45 16.86
C ALA A 132 -16.61 1.09 18.12
N ALA A 133 -16.77 -0.13 18.65
CA ALA A 133 -15.94 -0.64 19.75
C ALA A 133 -14.46 -0.81 19.37
N LEU A 134 -14.16 -1.38 18.18
CA LEU A 134 -12.78 -1.59 17.71
C LEU A 134 -12.05 -0.26 17.46
N PHE A 135 -12.75 0.74 16.92
CA PHE A 135 -12.20 2.06 16.61
C PHE A 135 -12.36 3.06 17.78
N GLY A 136 -12.93 2.65 18.91
CA GLY A 136 -13.17 3.52 20.07
C GLY A 136 -14.13 4.69 19.80
N VAL A 137 -14.98 4.57 18.78
CA VAL A 137 -15.95 5.61 18.39
C VAL A 137 -17.28 5.30 19.06
N ASN A 138 -17.96 6.31 19.59
CA ASN A 138 -19.30 6.13 20.15
C ASN A 138 -20.28 5.67 19.06
N THR A 139 -20.97 4.55 19.29
CA THR A 139 -22.09 4.15 18.42
C THR A 139 -23.18 5.21 18.49
N PRO A 140 -23.75 5.66 17.34
CA PRO A 140 -25.01 6.40 17.38
C PRO A 140 -26.08 5.55 18.08
N ASP A 141 -27.10 6.20 18.63
CA ASP A 141 -28.16 5.56 19.43
C ASP A 141 -28.92 4.55 18.56
N LEU A 142 -28.47 3.29 18.62
CA LEU A 142 -28.98 2.19 17.81
C LEU A 142 -30.08 1.49 18.61
N PRO A 143 -31.25 1.21 17.99
CA PRO A 143 -32.33 0.50 18.67
C PRO A 143 -31.80 -0.84 19.24
N PRO A 144 -32.34 -1.34 20.37
CA PRO A 144 -31.97 -2.63 20.92
C PRO A 144 -32.00 -3.69 19.82
N LEU A 145 -31.04 -4.63 19.85
CA LEU A 145 -31.00 -5.73 18.89
C LEU A 145 -32.31 -6.50 18.97
N GLU A 146 -33.25 -6.21 18.07
CA GLU A 146 -34.41 -7.06 17.89
C GLU A 146 -33.87 -8.40 17.41
N HIS A 147 -34.30 -9.48 18.05
CA HIS A 147 -34.01 -10.85 17.64
C HIS A 147 -34.75 -11.17 16.32
N GLU A 148 -34.54 -10.39 15.26
CA GLU A 148 -35.20 -10.56 13.95
C GLU A 148 -34.82 -11.87 13.25
N ASN A 149 -33.79 -12.59 13.73
CA ASN A 149 -33.42 -13.90 13.22
C ASN A 149 -34.11 -15.08 13.93
N VAL A 150 -34.91 -14.86 14.97
CA VAL A 150 -35.65 -15.97 15.60
C VAL A 150 -36.80 -16.43 14.70
N HIS A 151 -37.31 -15.57 13.81
CA HIS A 151 -38.47 -15.94 12.99
C HIS A 151 -38.17 -16.90 11.83
N TYR A 152 -36.94 -16.91 11.29
CA TYR A 152 -36.53 -17.93 10.32
C TYR A 152 -36.04 -19.23 11.00
N GLY A 153 -35.49 -19.13 12.21
CA GLY A 153 -35.15 -20.29 13.03
C GLY A 153 -36.40 -21.08 13.42
N ASP A 154 -37.37 -20.40 14.03
CA ASP A 154 -38.59 -21.04 14.52
C ASP A 154 -39.43 -21.64 13.38
N THR A 155 -39.53 -20.97 12.23
CA THR A 155 -40.28 -21.50 11.07
C THR A 155 -39.60 -22.69 10.43
N ALA A 156 -38.27 -22.65 10.23
CA ALA A 156 -37.53 -23.77 9.69
C ALA A 156 -37.46 -24.96 10.67
N GLU A 157 -37.36 -24.70 11.98
CA GLU A 157 -37.41 -25.74 13.01
C GLU A 157 -38.78 -26.41 13.07
N MET A 158 -39.87 -25.63 13.00
CA MET A 158 -41.24 -26.16 12.89
C MET A 158 -41.43 -27.00 11.63
N GLU A 159 -40.90 -26.58 10.47
CA GLU A 159 -40.96 -27.35 9.22
C GLU A 159 -40.16 -28.65 9.32
N ILE A 160 -38.96 -28.63 9.90
CA ILE A 160 -38.14 -29.82 10.14
C ILE A 160 -38.87 -30.79 11.07
N GLU A 161 -39.52 -30.29 12.12
CA GLU A 161 -40.24 -31.12 13.07
C GLU A 161 -41.50 -31.73 12.45
N ALA A 162 -42.25 -30.96 11.64
CA ALA A 162 -43.38 -31.47 10.87
C ALA A 162 -42.96 -32.54 9.84
N LEU A 163 -41.83 -32.34 9.15
CA LEU A 163 -41.29 -33.31 8.20
C LEU A 163 -40.82 -34.59 8.91
N ARG A 164 -40.17 -34.47 10.08
CA ARG A 164 -39.78 -35.63 10.90
C ARG A 164 -40.99 -36.43 11.38
N GLN A 165 -42.05 -35.76 11.83
CA GLN A 165 -43.30 -36.43 12.19
C GLN A 165 -43.91 -37.16 10.98
N ARG A 166 -43.93 -36.53 9.81
CA ARG A 166 -44.45 -37.15 8.58
C ARG A 166 -43.62 -38.36 8.14
N ILE A 167 -42.30 -38.29 8.23
CA ILE A 167 -41.40 -39.44 7.94
C ILE A 167 -41.68 -40.58 8.92
N ALA A 168 -41.77 -40.30 10.23
CA ALA A 168 -42.07 -41.32 11.24
C ALA A 168 -43.44 -41.97 11.02
N GLU A 169 -44.46 -41.19 10.66
CA GLU A 169 -45.78 -41.71 10.28
C GLU A 169 -45.67 -42.66 9.09
N LEU A 170 -44.98 -42.24 8.00
CA LEU A 170 -44.79 -43.06 6.81
C LEU A 170 -44.00 -44.35 7.09
N GLU A 171 -42.95 -44.28 7.90
CA GLU A 171 -42.13 -45.43 8.32
C GLU A 171 -42.87 -46.39 9.27
N SER A 172 -43.95 -45.94 9.92
CA SER A 172 -44.80 -46.78 10.76
C SER A 172 -45.87 -47.55 9.98
N ARG A 173 -46.17 -47.15 8.74
CA ARG A 173 -47.23 -47.78 7.93
C ARG A 173 -46.88 -49.23 7.63
N THR A 174 -47.87 -50.09 7.81
CA THR A 174 -47.77 -51.52 7.50
C THR A 174 -48.71 -51.87 6.35
N VAL A 175 -48.27 -52.76 5.47
CA VAL A 175 -49.11 -53.29 4.39
C VAL A 175 -49.72 -54.62 4.83
N LYS A 176 -51.00 -54.83 4.49
CA LYS A 176 -51.66 -56.14 4.63
C LYS A 176 -51.57 -56.90 3.31
N LEU A 177 -51.06 -58.11 3.35
CA LEU A 177 -51.08 -59.00 2.19
C LEU A 177 -52.46 -59.65 2.06
N PRO A 178 -52.97 -59.86 0.83
CA PRO A 178 -54.21 -60.59 0.63
C PRO A 178 -54.05 -62.07 0.97
N ASP A 179 -55.10 -62.69 1.51
CA ASP A 179 -55.16 -64.15 1.69
C ASP A 179 -55.00 -64.85 0.34
N LEU A 180 -53.93 -65.62 0.20
CA LEU A 180 -53.71 -66.45 -0.98
C LEU A 180 -54.70 -67.63 -0.94
N ARG A 181 -55.86 -67.47 -1.56
CA ARG A 181 -56.85 -68.54 -1.75
C ARG A 181 -56.61 -69.25 -3.07
N GLN A 182 -56.32 -70.54 -3.01
CA GLN A 182 -56.42 -71.41 -4.17
C GLN A 182 -57.91 -71.63 -4.47
N ILE A 183 -58.37 -71.29 -5.68
CA ILE A 183 -59.72 -71.63 -6.14
C ILE A 183 -59.82 -73.16 -6.17
N VAL A 184 -60.72 -73.71 -5.36
CA VAL A 184 -60.86 -75.14 -5.09
C VAL A 184 -61.52 -75.86 -6.27
N SER A 185 -60.94 -77.00 -6.66
CA SER A 185 -61.72 -78.16 -7.08
C SER A 185 -61.22 -79.38 -6.28
N GLY A 186 -62.07 -79.88 -5.38
CA GLY A 186 -61.99 -81.25 -4.85
C GLY A 186 -61.11 -81.47 -3.62
N ASP A 187 -61.77 -81.59 -2.47
CA ASP A 187 -61.40 -82.30 -1.24
C ASP A 187 -60.05 -83.02 -1.20
N ARG A 188 -59.01 -82.29 -0.79
CA ARG A 188 -57.93 -82.71 0.14
C ARG A 188 -56.97 -81.54 0.38
N TYR A 189 -56.98 -81.01 1.59
CA TYR A 189 -56.09 -79.92 2.03
C TYR A 189 -54.65 -80.40 2.19
N VAL A 190 -53.74 -79.87 1.38
CA VAL A 190 -52.31 -79.79 1.69
C VAL A 190 -51.86 -78.42 1.17
N TRP A 191 -51.27 -77.59 2.01
CA TRP A 191 -50.55 -76.40 1.55
C TRP A 191 -49.52 -76.89 0.52
N SER A 192 -49.69 -76.58 -0.77
CA SER A 192 -48.60 -76.89 -1.70
C SER A 192 -47.41 -76.03 -1.30
N ASP A 193 -46.25 -76.64 -1.08
CA ASP A 193 -45.01 -75.93 -0.69
C ASP A 193 -44.76 -74.69 -1.56
N GLY A 194 -45.16 -74.70 -2.83
CA GLY A 194 -45.05 -73.56 -3.75
C GLY A 194 -45.82 -72.30 -3.34
N VAL A 195 -47.04 -72.39 -2.81
CA VAL A 195 -47.84 -71.21 -2.39
C VAL A 195 -47.30 -70.63 -1.09
N TYR A 196 -46.86 -71.49 -0.18
CA TYR A 196 -46.19 -71.06 1.05
C TYR A 196 -44.87 -70.36 0.73
N ASN A 197 -44.03 -70.96 -0.12
CA ASN A 197 -42.75 -70.39 -0.53
C ASN A 197 -42.93 -69.05 -1.25
N TYR A 198 -43.91 -68.93 -2.15
CA TYR A 198 -44.22 -67.66 -2.82
C TYR A 198 -44.64 -66.56 -1.84
N SER A 199 -45.44 -66.89 -0.82
CA SER A 199 -45.81 -65.96 0.25
C SER A 199 -44.59 -65.49 1.05
N GLN A 200 -43.66 -66.40 1.34
CA GLN A 200 -42.41 -66.05 2.03
C GLN A 200 -41.48 -65.19 1.16
N ASP A 201 -41.33 -65.51 -0.12
CA ASP A 201 -40.51 -64.73 -1.05
C ASP A 201 -41.02 -63.29 -1.20
N VAL A 202 -42.35 -63.10 -1.24
CA VAL A 202 -42.97 -61.76 -1.25
C VAL A 202 -42.70 -61.02 0.06
N LYS A 203 -42.81 -61.70 1.22
CA LYS A 203 -42.49 -61.09 2.53
C LYS A 203 -41.00 -60.70 2.63
N VAL A 204 -40.10 -61.54 2.14
CA VAL A 204 -38.64 -61.26 2.11
C VAL A 204 -38.33 -60.09 1.18
N SER A 205 -38.95 -60.04 0.00
CA SER A 205 -38.77 -58.94 -0.96
C SER A 205 -39.26 -57.60 -0.41
N LEU A 206 -40.41 -57.61 0.29
CA LEU A 206 -40.96 -56.41 0.94
C LEU A 206 -40.08 -55.96 2.11
N ALA A 207 -39.55 -56.88 2.92
CA ALA A 207 -38.62 -56.57 4.00
C ALA A 207 -37.29 -56.00 3.48
N ALA A 208 -36.75 -56.55 2.38
CA ALA A 208 -35.55 -56.04 1.73
C ALA A 208 -35.75 -54.62 1.16
N ALA A 209 -36.97 -54.27 0.77
CA ALA A 209 -37.37 -52.92 0.36
C ALA A 209 -37.71 -51.99 1.55
N GLY A 210 -37.57 -52.45 2.79
CA GLY A 210 -37.86 -51.67 3.99
C GLY A 210 -39.36 -51.50 4.32
N ILE A 211 -40.24 -52.26 3.67
CA ILE A 211 -41.69 -52.18 3.86
C ILE A 211 -42.12 -53.13 4.97
N LYS A 212 -42.75 -52.59 6.02
CA LYS A 212 -43.29 -53.39 7.13
C LYS A 212 -44.60 -54.08 6.70
N VAL A 213 -44.71 -55.37 6.95
CA VAL A 213 -45.92 -56.17 6.69
C VAL A 213 -46.63 -56.43 8.03
N LYS A 214 -47.95 -56.23 8.07
CA LYS A 214 -48.74 -56.50 9.27
C LYS A 214 -48.85 -58.01 9.49
N ALA A 215 -48.54 -58.51 10.69
CA ALA A 215 -48.82 -59.89 11.05
C ALA A 215 -50.35 -60.13 11.06
N GLU A 216 -50.78 -61.26 10.49
CA GLU A 216 -52.18 -61.73 10.49
C GLU A 216 -52.72 -61.96 11.89
#